data_AF-A0A418W9P4-F1
#
_entry.id   AF-A0A418W9P4-F1
#
_cell.length_a   1.000
_cell.length_b   1.000
_cell.length_c   1.000
_cell.angle_alpha   90.00
_cell.angle_beta   90.00
_cell.angle_gamma   90.00
#
_symmetry.space_group_name_H-M   'P 1'
#
loop_
_entity.id
_entity.type
_entity.pdbx_description
1 polymer ?
#
loop_
_entity_poly.entity_id
_entity_poly.type
_entity_poly.pdbx_seq_one_letter_code
_entity_poly.pdbx_strand_id
1 'polypeptide(L)'
;MAQEADFGLMIWDGKSPGTALNVLRLLRAGKKAVLLNISKNTATNFKSIDDWTNFVAGCDRDFRRDLQDRALPEEWEAVKTPAQETFLGL
;
A
#
# COMPACT_ATOMS: atom_id res chain seq x y z
N MET A 1 11.56 -8.79 7.43
CA MET A 1 10.25 -8.50 8.03
C MET A 1 9.09 -8.82 7.09
N ALA A 2 8.88 -8.07 6.00
CA ALA A 2 7.77 -8.35 5.09
C ALA A 2 7.81 -9.74 4.44
N GLN A 3 9.01 -10.28 4.15
CA GLN A 3 9.19 -11.63 3.59
C GLN A 3 8.87 -12.77 4.58
N GLU A 4 8.99 -12.53 5.89
CA GLU A 4 8.81 -13.57 6.92
C GLU A 4 7.41 -13.56 7.55
N ALA A 5 6.69 -12.44 7.48
CA ALA A 5 5.39 -12.30 8.18
C ALA A 5 4.23 -12.94 7.41
N ASP A 6 3.25 -13.56 8.05
CA ASP A 6 2.03 -14.04 7.36
C ASP A 6 1.01 -12.91 7.13
N PHE A 7 1.02 -11.92 8.01
CA PHE A 7 0.20 -10.71 7.95
C PHE A 7 0.95 -9.54 8.61
N GLY A 8 0.62 -8.31 8.24
CA GLY A 8 1.19 -7.11 8.86
C GLY A 8 0.18 -6.28 9.64
N LEU A 9 0.55 -5.84 10.84
CA LEU A 9 -0.15 -4.78 11.56
C LEU A 9 0.78 -3.56 11.65
N MET A 10 0.31 -2.42 11.17
CA MET A 10 1.06 -1.17 11.17
C MET A 10 0.32 -0.12 11.97
N ILE A 11 1.00 0.46 12.96
CA ILE A 11 0.51 1.62 13.70
C ILE A 11 1.11 2.85 13.04
N TRP A 12 0.25 3.80 12.64
CA TRP A 12 0.64 4.91 11.80
C TRP A 12 0.02 6.22 12.26
N ASP A 13 0.85 7.27 12.28
CA ASP A 13 0.52 8.63 12.69
C ASP A 13 -0.06 9.50 11.56
N GLY A 14 -0.35 8.89 10.40
CA GLY A 14 -0.81 9.63 9.23
C GLY A 14 0.29 10.36 8.46
N LYS A 15 1.56 10.26 8.86
CA LYS A 15 2.66 11.06 8.29
C LYS A 15 3.87 10.24 7.84
N SER A 16 4.20 9.14 8.51
CA SER A 16 5.38 8.33 8.14
C SER A 16 5.18 7.63 6.79
N PRO A 17 5.91 8.02 5.72
CA PRO A 17 5.77 7.36 4.42
C PRO A 17 6.36 5.95 4.46
N GLY A 18 7.41 5.72 5.27
CA GLY A 18 8.02 4.41 5.44
C GLY A 18 7.06 3.37 6.04
N THR A 19 6.22 3.77 6.98
CA THR A 19 5.19 2.90 7.56
C THR A 19 4.14 2.50 6.51
N ALA A 20 3.70 3.46 5.68
CA ALA A 20 2.80 3.18 4.58
C ALA A 20 3.46 2.29 3.51
N LEU A 21 4.71 2.56 3.11
CA LEU A 21 5.43 1.74 2.12
C LEU A 21 5.66 0.29 2.60
N ASN A 22 5.75 0.05 3.91
CA ASN A 22 5.78 -1.31 4.44
C ASN A 22 4.48 -2.09 4.16
N VAL A 23 3.33 -1.41 4.09
CA VAL A 23 2.07 -2.01 3.64
C VAL A 23 2.18 -2.44 2.17
N LEU A 24 2.66 -1.56 1.28
CA LEU A 24 2.89 -1.89 -0.13
C LEU A 24 3.81 -3.11 -0.30
N ARG A 25 4.92 -3.15 0.45
CA ARG A 25 5.88 -4.26 0.40
C ARG A 25 5.28 -5.60 0.82
N LEU A 26 4.41 -5.60 1.84
CA LEU A 26 3.66 -6.79 2.24
C LEU A 26 2.70 -7.24 1.13
N LEU A 27 1.93 -6.32 0.56
CA LEU A 27 0.98 -6.64 -0.50
C LEU A 27 1.69 -7.21 -1.74
N ARG A 28 2.84 -6.65 -2.12
CA ARG A 28 3.69 -7.19 -3.19
C ARG A 28 4.24 -8.58 -2.90
N ALA A 29 4.44 -8.91 -1.63
CA ALA A 29 4.79 -10.26 -1.20
C ALA A 29 3.56 -11.19 -1.06
N GLY A 30 2.38 -10.78 -1.54
CA GLY A 30 1.15 -11.55 -1.47
C GLY A 30 0.47 -11.57 -0.10
N LYS A 31 0.86 -10.65 0.79
CA LYS A 31 0.45 -10.65 2.20
C LYS A 31 -0.56 -9.56 2.50
N LYS A 32 -1.42 -9.82 3.48
CA LYS A 32 -2.44 -8.87 3.93
C LYS A 32 -1.88 -7.97 5.02
N ALA A 33 -2.42 -6.76 5.12
CA ALA A 33 -2.00 -5.80 6.13
C ALA A 33 -3.17 -5.01 6.73
N VAL A 34 -3.00 -4.55 7.96
CA VAL A 34 -3.91 -3.62 8.63
C VAL A 34 -3.11 -2.38 9.02
N LEU A 35 -3.59 -1.19 8.64
CA LEU A 35 -3.01 0.09 9.02
C LEU A 35 -3.94 0.80 10.00
N LEU A 36 -3.51 0.93 11.25
CA LEU A 36 -4.19 1.70 12.28
C LEU A 36 -3.69 3.14 12.21
N ASN A 37 -4.53 4.04 11.71
CA ASN A 37 -4.25 5.47 11.73
C ASN A 37 -4.69 6.04 13.09
N ILE A 38 -3.73 6.27 13.98
CA ILE A 38 -4.01 6.75 15.35
C ILE A 38 -4.49 8.21 15.36
N SER A 39 -4.08 9.02 14.38
CA SER A 39 -4.48 10.43 14.31
C SER A 39 -5.92 10.61 13.85
N LYS A 40 -6.47 9.63 13.11
CA LYS A 40 -7.86 9.63 12.64
C LYS A 40 -8.74 8.62 13.38
N ASN A 41 -8.17 7.79 14.26
CA ASN A 41 -8.82 6.67 14.92
C ASN A 41 -9.54 5.73 13.93
N THR A 42 -8.87 5.39 12.82
CA THR A 42 -9.41 4.54 11.76
C THR A 42 -8.51 3.35 11.47
N ALA A 43 -9.10 2.21 11.13
CA ALA A 43 -8.38 1.03 10.64
C ALA A 43 -8.63 0.83 9.14
N THR A 44 -7.57 0.64 8.36
CA THR A 44 -7.66 0.29 6.93
C THR A 44 -7.12 -1.12 6.73
N ASN A 45 -7.92 -2.00 6.13
CA ASN A 45 -7.54 -3.36 5.79
C ASN A 45 -7.10 -3.42 4.32
N PHE A 46 -5.93 -3.98 4.06
CA PHE A 46 -5.37 -4.16 2.73
C PHE A 46 -5.29 -5.65 2.41
N LYS A 47 -5.96 -6.05 1.34
CA LYS A 47 -6.01 -7.41 0.82
C LYS A 47 -5.33 -7.52 -0.54
N SER A 48 -5.26 -6.44 -1.30
CA SER A 48 -4.63 -6.40 -2.62
C SER A 48 -3.89 -5.09 -2.91
N ILE A 49 -3.17 -5.04 -4.03
CA ILE A 49 -2.57 -3.82 -4.55
C ILE A 49 -3.63 -2.77 -4.92
N ASP A 50 -4.85 -3.17 -5.29
CA ASP A 50 -5.93 -2.21 -5.57
C ASP A 50 -6.35 -1.44 -4.33
N ASP A 51 -6.39 -2.08 -3.15
CA ASP A 51 -6.64 -1.39 -1.87
C ASP A 51 -5.56 -0.34 -1.60
N TRP A 52 -4.30 -0.64 -1.95
CA TRP A 52 -3.20 0.31 -1.86
C TRP A 52 -3.39 1.49 -2.82
N THR A 53 -3.72 1.21 -4.09
CA THR A 53 -3.98 2.26 -5.09
C THR A 53 -5.11 3.19 -4.64
N ASN A 54 -6.19 2.64 -4.10
CA ASN A 54 -7.31 3.41 -3.55
C ASN A 54 -6.88 4.25 -2.33
N PHE A 55 -6.08 3.70 -1.43
CA PHE A 55 -5.53 4.43 -0.29
C PHE A 55 -4.66 5.61 -0.73
N VAL A 56 -3.72 5.39 -1.65
CA VAL A 56 -2.84 6.45 -2.18
C VAL A 56 -3.66 7.51 -2.93
N ALA A 57 -4.70 7.11 -3.66
CA ALA A 57 -5.64 8.02 -4.31
C ALA A 57 -6.46 8.88 -3.33
N GLY A 58 -6.57 8.48 -2.06
CA GLY A 58 -7.19 9.26 -0.98
C GLY A 58 -6.22 10.16 -0.21
N CYS A 59 -4.91 9.97 -0.35
CA CYS A 59 -3.90 10.79 0.33
C CYS A 59 -3.76 12.19 -0.29
N ASP A 60 -3.31 13.18 0.48
CA ASP A 60 -2.98 14.49 -0.07
C ASP A 60 -1.74 14.45 -1.00
N ARG A 61 -1.53 15.54 -1.74
CA ARG A 61 -0.47 15.62 -2.76
C ARG A 61 0.94 15.53 -2.16
N ASP A 62 1.16 16.18 -1.03
CA ASP A 62 2.49 16.23 -0.40
C ASP A 62 2.87 14.85 0.11
N PHE A 63 1.95 14.14 0.76
CA PHE A 63 2.19 12.78 1.20
C PHE A 63 2.41 11.81 0.04
N ARG A 64 1.70 11.96 -1.09
CA ARG A 64 1.97 11.16 -2.30
C ARG A 64 3.37 11.39 -2.86
N ARG A 65 3.85 12.64 -2.84
CA ARG A 65 5.23 12.97 -3.24
C ARG A 65 6.23 12.31 -2.29
N ASP A 66 6.01 12.42 -0.99
CA ASP A 66 6.90 11.80 0.01
C ASP A 66 6.95 10.26 -0.11
N LEU A 67 5.84 9.63 -0.51
CA LEU A 67 5.82 8.20 -0.84
C LEU A 67 6.66 7.90 -2.09
N GLN A 68 6.52 8.69 -3.15
CA GLN A 68 7.30 8.55 -4.39
C GLN A 68 8.79 8.67 -4.14
N ASP A 69 9.21 9.71 -3.42
CA ASP A 69 10.62 10.02 -3.17
C ASP A 69 11.32 8.94 -2.32
N ARG A 70 10.56 8.13 -1.56
CA ARG A 70 11.08 7.09 -0.68
C ARG A 70 10.83 5.66 -1.18
N ALA A 71 9.98 5.49 -2.19
CA ALA A 71 9.75 4.20 -2.81
C ALA A 71 10.97 3.84 -3.67
N LEU A 72 11.28 2.54 -3.76
CA LEU A 72 12.22 2.09 -4.79
C LEU A 72 11.54 2.24 -6.17
N PRO A 73 12.28 2.54 -7.25
CA PRO A 73 11.69 2.73 -8.58
C PRO A 73 10.78 1.56 -9.02
N GLU A 74 11.21 0.32 -8.75
CA GLU A 74 10.43 -0.89 -9.03
C GLU A 74 9.17 -1.03 -8.18
N GLU A 75 9.14 -0.40 -6.99
CA GLU A 75 7.96 -0.35 -6.12
C GLU A 75 6.88 0.52 -6.75
N TRP A 76 7.28 1.66 -7.30
CA TRP A 76 6.38 2.67 -7.83
C TRP A 76 5.79 2.32 -9.21
N GLU A 77 6.59 1.74 -10.11
CA GLU A 77 6.13 1.40 -11.46
C GLU A 77 5.10 0.26 -11.48
N ALA A 78 5.22 -0.74 -10.60
CA ALA A 78 4.29 -1.87 -10.59
C ALA A 78 2.87 -1.48 -10.13
N VAL A 79 2.73 -0.38 -9.38
CA VAL A 79 1.42 0.14 -8.93
C VAL A 79 0.64 0.77 -10.09
N LYS A 80 1.31 1.11 -11.21
CA LYS A 80 0.66 1.73 -12.38
C LYS A 80 0.01 0.73 -13.34
N THR A 81 0.18 -0.58 -13.14
CA THR A 81 -0.36 -1.58 -14.06
C THR A 81 -1.57 -2.27 -13.44
N PRO A 82 -2.81 -1.83 -13.72
CA PRO A 82 -3.95 -2.70 -13.50
C PRO A 82 -3.89 -3.78 -14.59
N ALA A 83 -3.51 -4.99 -14.21
CA ALA A 83 -3.78 -6.17 -15.03
C ALA A 83 -5.29 -6.39 -15.01
N GLN A 84 -6.02 -5.62 -15.81
CA GLN A 84 -7.36 -5.99 -16.23
C GLN A 84 -7.19 -7.13 -17.25
N GLU A 85 -6.98 -8.35 -16.74
CA GLU A 85 -7.16 -9.54 -17.55
C GLU A 85 -8.63 -9.61 -17.95
N THR A 86 -8.92 -9.14 -19.16
CA THR A 86 -10.23 -9.27 -19.77
C THR A 86 -10.42 -10.73 -20.14
N PHE A 87 -11.01 -11.51 -19.23
CA PHE A 87 -11.40 -12.89 -19.50
C PHE A 87 -12.69 -12.91 -20.34
N LEU A 88 -12.56 -12.57 -21.62
CA LEU A 88 -13.56 -12.86 -22.65
C LEU A 88 -12.86 -13.47 -23.85
N GLY A 89 -12.57 -14.76 -23.73
CA GLY A 89 -12.32 -15.65 -24.85
C GLY A 89 -13.33 -16.80 -24.76
N LEU A 90 -14.52 -16.57 -25.33
CA LEU A 90 -15.39 -17.63 -25.83
C LEU A 90 -14.67 -18.39 -26.95
#